data_AF-A0A051UGM4-F1
#
_entry.id   AF-A0A051UGM4-F1
#
_cell.length_a   1.000
_cell.length_b   1.000
_cell.length_c   1.000
_cell.angle_alpha   90.00
_cell.angle_beta   90.00
_cell.angle_gamma   90.00
#
_symmetry.space_group_name_H-M   'P 1'
#
loop_
_entity.id
_entity.type
_entity.pdbx_description
1 polymer ?
#
loop_
_entity_poly.entity_id
_entity_poly.type
_entity_poly.pdbx_seq_one_letter_code
_entity_poly.pdbx_strand_id
1 'polypeptide(L)'
;MSEQNAPQASTEVRVAIVGVGNCASSLVQGVQYYYDADANSTVPGLMHVKFGQYHVRDVKFVAAFDVDAKKVGFDLSEAIFASENNTIKIADVPPLNVTVQRGPTLDGIGKYYADTIEVSDVEAVDVVQALREANVDVLVSYLPVGSEEADKFYAQCAIDAGVAFVNALPVFIASDPVWAKKFADAGVPIVGDDIKSQVGATITHRVMAKLFEDRGVQLDRTMQLNVGGNMDFLNMLERERLESKKISKTQAVTSNLQREFKTKDVHIGPSDHVGWLDDRKWAYVRLEGRAFGDVPLNLEYKLEVWDSPNSAGVIIDAVRAAKIAKDRGIGGPVIPASAYLMKSPPQQLPDDVARTQLEEFIISA
;
A
#
# COMPACT_ATOMS: atom_id res chain seq x y z
N MET A 1 26.38 37.65 -23.62
CA MET A 1 26.92 36.31 -23.92
C MET A 1 26.56 35.41 -22.76
N SER A 2 25.67 34.45 -23.03
CA SER A 2 25.38 33.22 -22.27
C SER A 2 25.31 33.29 -20.74
N GLU A 3 24.12 33.50 -20.19
CA GLU A 3 23.71 32.82 -18.96
C GLU A 3 23.76 31.31 -19.24
N GLN A 4 24.59 30.61 -18.50
CA GLN A 4 24.72 29.16 -18.56
C GLN A 4 23.40 28.56 -18.03
N ASN A 5 22.66 27.88 -18.91
CA ASN A 5 21.62 26.94 -18.51
C ASN A 5 22.25 25.89 -17.59
N ALA A 6 22.07 26.03 -16.28
CA ALA A 6 22.20 24.91 -15.38
C ALA A 6 21.29 23.78 -15.90
N PRO A 7 21.73 22.52 -15.95
CA PRO A 7 20.86 21.42 -16.35
C PRO A 7 19.63 21.43 -15.44
N GLN A 8 18.45 21.62 -16.03
CA GLN A 8 17.19 21.54 -15.31
C GLN A 8 17.12 20.14 -14.70
N ALA A 9 17.11 20.05 -13.37
CA ALA A 9 17.02 18.77 -12.67
C ALA A 9 15.77 18.02 -13.19
N SER A 10 15.94 16.75 -13.57
CA SER A 10 14.84 15.93 -14.07
C SER A 10 13.73 15.89 -13.01
N THR A 11 12.49 16.19 -13.41
CA THR A 11 11.32 16.09 -12.53
C THR A 11 10.82 14.66 -12.42
N GLU A 12 11.42 13.69 -13.13
CA GLU A 12 10.97 12.30 -13.13
C GLU A 12 11.18 11.62 -11.77
N VAL A 13 10.24 10.75 -11.42
CA VAL A 13 10.32 9.82 -10.29
C VAL A 13 10.40 8.42 -10.87
N ARG A 14 11.60 7.84 -10.88
CA ARG A 14 11.85 6.52 -11.50
C ARG A 14 11.44 5.41 -10.54
N VAL A 15 10.33 4.74 -10.83
CA VAL A 15 9.71 3.74 -9.96
C VAL A 15 10.00 2.33 -10.44
N ALA A 16 10.39 1.48 -9.51
CA ALA A 16 10.39 0.04 -9.68
C ALA A 16 9.27 -0.61 -8.85
N ILE A 17 8.68 -1.69 -9.37
CA ILE A 17 7.61 -2.43 -8.70
C ILE A 17 8.07 -3.85 -8.36
N VAL A 18 7.81 -4.31 -7.13
CA VAL A 18 7.94 -5.73 -6.73
C VAL A 18 6.56 -6.30 -6.53
N GLY A 19 6.21 -7.34 -7.29
CA GLY A 19 4.88 -7.94 -7.31
C GLY A 19 3.93 -7.16 -8.22
N VAL A 20 3.73 -7.66 -9.44
CA VAL A 20 2.89 -7.04 -10.46
C VAL A 20 1.43 -7.53 -10.31
N GLY A 21 0.85 -7.33 -9.13
CA GLY A 21 -0.53 -7.71 -8.79
C GLY A 21 -1.60 -6.66 -9.13
N ASN A 22 -2.81 -6.81 -8.57
CA ASN A 22 -3.90 -5.83 -8.74
C ASN A 22 -3.54 -4.40 -8.25
N CYS A 23 -2.78 -4.29 -7.16
CA CYS A 23 -2.28 -3.00 -6.67
C CYS A 23 -1.35 -2.32 -7.68
N ALA A 24 -0.40 -3.07 -8.24
CA ALA A 24 0.48 -2.57 -9.30
C ALA A 24 -0.32 -2.15 -10.54
N SER A 25 -1.30 -2.96 -10.94
CA SER A 25 -2.21 -2.63 -12.06
C SER A 25 -2.95 -1.32 -11.81
N SER A 26 -3.51 -1.14 -10.62
CA SER A 26 -4.24 0.08 -10.25
C SER A 26 -3.32 1.31 -10.19
N LEU A 27 -2.07 1.14 -9.74
CA LEU A 27 -1.05 2.19 -9.72
C LEU A 27 -0.67 2.63 -11.14
N VAL A 28 -0.30 1.69 -12.02
CA VAL A 28 0.12 1.98 -13.39
C VAL A 28 -1.01 2.63 -14.18
N GLN A 29 -2.22 2.06 -14.09
CA GLN A 29 -3.40 2.65 -14.71
C GLN A 29 -3.74 4.03 -14.13
N GLY A 30 -3.60 4.22 -12.81
CA GLY A 30 -3.88 5.50 -12.14
C GLY A 30 -2.95 6.62 -12.59
N VAL A 31 -1.66 6.32 -12.77
CA VAL A 31 -0.69 7.27 -13.35
C VAL A 31 -1.08 7.66 -14.77
N GLN A 32 -1.48 6.69 -15.60
CA GLN A 32 -1.95 6.95 -16.97
C GLN A 32 -3.26 7.76 -16.99
N TYR A 33 -4.21 7.43 -16.11
CA TYR A 33 -5.52 8.08 -16.05
C TYR A 33 -5.40 9.57 -15.67
N TYR A 34 -4.49 9.90 -14.75
CA TYR A 34 -4.24 11.27 -14.30
C TYR A 34 -3.01 11.91 -14.95
N TYR A 35 -2.55 11.38 -16.08
CA TYR A 35 -1.36 11.88 -16.78
C TYR A 35 -1.51 13.37 -17.13
N ASP A 36 -2.69 13.77 -17.63
CA ASP A 36 -2.99 15.15 -18.03
C ASP A 36 -3.86 15.92 -17.04
N ALA A 37 -3.95 15.46 -15.79
CA ALA A 37 -4.70 16.18 -14.75
C ALA A 37 -4.17 17.62 -14.58
N ASP A 38 -5.08 18.58 -14.35
CA ASP A 38 -4.68 19.95 -14.02
C ASP A 38 -4.01 19.96 -12.64
N ALA A 39 -2.79 20.49 -12.57
CA ALA A 39 -2.00 20.58 -11.34
C ALA A 39 -2.71 21.34 -10.21
N ASN A 40 -3.66 22.24 -10.53
CA ASN A 40 -4.43 23.01 -9.55
C ASN A 40 -5.77 22.36 -9.20
N SER A 41 -6.14 21.27 -9.86
CA SER A 41 -7.39 20.56 -9.57
C SER A 41 -7.24 19.61 -8.39
N THR A 42 -8.35 19.32 -7.72
CA THR A 42 -8.42 18.26 -6.71
C THR A 42 -8.89 16.97 -7.38
N VAL A 43 -8.11 15.91 -7.22
CA VAL A 43 -8.41 14.57 -7.74
C VAL A 43 -8.77 13.62 -6.59
N PRO A 44 -9.88 12.86 -6.68
CA PRO A 44 -10.22 11.88 -5.65
C PRO A 44 -9.09 10.88 -5.39
N GLY A 45 -8.70 10.77 -4.12
CA GLY A 45 -7.69 9.82 -3.67
C GLY A 45 -6.24 10.27 -3.74
N LEU A 46 -5.97 11.47 -4.26
CA LEU A 46 -4.66 12.11 -4.18
C LEU A 46 -4.74 13.30 -3.20
N MET A 47 -3.69 13.50 -2.42
CA MET A 47 -3.52 14.78 -1.70
C MET A 47 -3.37 15.92 -2.69
N HIS A 48 -2.48 15.75 -3.67
CA HIS A 48 -2.17 16.74 -4.69
C HIS A 48 -1.93 16.08 -6.04
N VAL A 49 -2.40 16.71 -7.12
CA VAL A 49 -2.00 16.33 -8.49
C VAL A 49 -0.50 16.59 -8.66
N LYS A 50 -0.02 17.74 -8.16
CA LYS A 50 1.40 18.08 -8.06
C LYS A 50 1.85 18.08 -6.60
N PHE A 51 2.53 17.02 -6.19
CA PHE A 51 3.00 16.80 -4.83
C PHE A 51 4.43 17.37 -4.70
N GLY A 52 4.53 18.58 -4.15
CA GLY A 52 5.76 19.37 -4.20
C GLY A 52 6.06 19.77 -5.65
N GLN A 53 7.22 19.35 -6.17
CA GLN A 53 7.54 19.54 -7.59
C GLN A 53 6.99 18.44 -8.52
N TYR A 54 6.51 17.31 -7.96
CA TYR A 54 6.20 16.09 -8.71
C TYR A 54 4.72 15.97 -9.08
N HIS A 55 4.41 16.12 -10.37
CA HIS A 55 3.11 15.79 -10.92
C HIS A 55 2.93 14.26 -11.01
N VAL A 56 1.69 13.77 -11.00
CA VAL A 56 1.39 12.36 -11.30
C VAL A 56 2.13 11.83 -12.55
N ARG A 57 2.20 12.60 -13.64
CA ARG A 57 2.87 12.21 -14.89
C ARG A 57 4.38 12.03 -14.77
N ASP A 58 4.98 12.59 -13.74
CA ASP A 58 6.41 12.48 -13.48
C ASP A 58 6.78 11.10 -12.94
N VAL A 59 5.80 10.31 -12.46
CA VAL A 59 6.02 8.91 -12.07
C VAL A 59 6.27 8.07 -13.33
N LYS A 60 7.50 7.57 -13.48
CA LYS A 60 7.94 6.73 -14.60
C LYS A 60 8.27 5.33 -14.11
N PHE A 61 7.58 4.31 -14.61
CA PHE A 61 7.95 2.92 -14.31
C PHE A 61 9.17 2.54 -15.14
N VAL A 62 10.22 2.03 -14.47
CA VAL A 62 11.52 1.74 -15.12
C VAL A 62 12.01 0.33 -14.87
N ALA A 63 11.45 -0.38 -13.88
CA ALA A 63 11.72 -1.78 -13.61
C ALA A 63 10.50 -2.43 -12.95
N ALA A 64 10.36 -3.74 -13.12
CA ALA A 64 9.35 -4.51 -12.42
C ALA A 64 9.88 -5.92 -12.16
N PHE A 65 9.46 -6.51 -11.04
CA PHE A 65 9.84 -7.86 -10.64
C PHE A 65 8.59 -8.67 -10.30
N ASP A 66 8.53 -9.90 -10.80
CA ASP A 66 7.51 -10.88 -10.44
C ASP A 66 8.11 -12.29 -10.47
N VAL A 67 7.31 -13.28 -10.12
CA VAL A 67 7.67 -14.71 -10.11
C VAL A 67 6.75 -15.54 -10.99
N ASP A 68 5.58 -15.03 -11.36
CA ASP A 68 4.59 -15.72 -12.19
C ASP A 68 5.08 -15.85 -13.64
N ALA A 69 5.00 -17.07 -14.19
CA ALA A 69 5.37 -17.38 -15.57
C ALA A 69 4.57 -16.59 -16.61
N LYS A 70 3.35 -16.15 -16.28
CA LYS A 70 2.51 -15.32 -17.16
C LYS A 70 2.85 -13.82 -17.09
N LYS A 71 3.79 -13.43 -16.23
CA LYS A 71 4.20 -12.02 -16.03
C LYS A 71 5.67 -11.81 -16.35
N VAL A 72 6.54 -12.69 -15.88
CA VAL A 72 7.99 -12.61 -16.14
C VAL A 72 8.26 -12.70 -17.65
N GLY A 73 9.06 -11.76 -18.17
CA GLY A 73 9.40 -11.67 -19.59
C GLY A 73 8.43 -10.84 -20.44
N PHE A 74 7.28 -10.44 -19.89
CA PHE A 74 6.31 -9.59 -20.58
C PHE A 74 6.53 -8.11 -20.29
N ASP A 75 6.02 -7.23 -21.16
CA ASP A 75 6.01 -5.79 -20.88
C ASP A 75 5.09 -5.49 -19.69
N LEU A 76 5.48 -4.52 -18.85
CA LEU A 76 4.70 -4.11 -17.69
C LEU A 76 3.27 -3.70 -18.06
N SER A 77 3.03 -3.08 -19.22
CA SER A 77 1.68 -2.72 -19.68
C SER A 77 0.77 -3.93 -19.95
N GLU A 78 1.35 -5.09 -20.26
CA GLU A 78 0.63 -6.35 -20.46
C GLU A 78 0.53 -7.13 -19.14
N ALA A 79 1.63 -7.21 -18.39
CA ALA A 79 1.72 -7.97 -17.14
C ALA A 79 0.72 -7.48 -16.07
N ILE A 80 0.38 -6.19 -16.06
CA ILE A 80 -0.64 -5.64 -15.14
C ILE A 80 -2.06 -6.18 -15.41
N PHE A 81 -2.32 -6.79 -16.56
CA PHE A 81 -3.59 -7.42 -16.92
C PHE A 81 -3.49 -8.95 -17.06
N ALA A 82 -2.33 -9.54 -16.74
CA ALA A 82 -2.06 -10.96 -16.91
C ALA A 82 -2.34 -11.79 -15.64
N SER A 83 -2.45 -13.10 -15.83
CA SER A 83 -2.70 -14.08 -14.76
C SER A 83 -3.97 -13.75 -13.98
N GLU A 84 -3.95 -13.86 -12.65
CA GLU A 84 -5.07 -13.61 -11.75
C GLU A 84 -5.29 -12.12 -11.43
N ASN A 85 -4.68 -11.19 -12.18
CA ASN A 85 -4.99 -9.76 -12.05
C ASN A 85 -6.39 -9.50 -12.63
N ASN A 86 -7.27 -8.95 -11.79
CA ASN A 86 -8.69 -8.78 -12.07
C ASN A 86 -9.27 -7.47 -11.49
N THR A 87 -8.41 -6.46 -11.27
CA THR A 87 -8.87 -5.10 -10.92
C THR A 87 -9.61 -4.42 -12.06
N ILE A 88 -10.45 -3.43 -11.72
CA ILE A 88 -11.19 -2.64 -12.70
C ILE A 88 -10.24 -1.91 -13.64
N LYS A 89 -10.52 -2.01 -14.94
CA LYS A 89 -9.79 -1.25 -15.96
C LYS A 89 -10.30 0.19 -16.02
N ILE A 90 -9.43 1.14 -15.70
CA ILE A 90 -9.74 2.59 -15.73
C ILE A 90 -9.04 3.33 -16.86
N ALA A 91 -7.94 2.79 -17.39
CA ALA A 91 -7.19 3.39 -18.49
C ALA A 91 -6.59 2.32 -19.41
N ASP A 92 -6.43 2.67 -20.69
CA ASP A 92 -5.54 1.95 -21.61
C ASP A 92 -4.10 2.38 -21.36
N VAL A 93 -3.22 1.43 -21.05
CA VAL A 93 -1.81 1.68 -20.78
C VAL A 93 -0.99 1.35 -22.04
N PRO A 94 -0.29 2.33 -22.63
CA PRO A 94 0.56 2.06 -23.79
C PRO A 94 1.78 1.20 -23.39
N PRO A 95 2.46 0.52 -24.34
CA PRO A 95 3.68 -0.21 -24.08
C PRO A 95 4.70 0.63 -23.32
N LEU A 96 5.17 0.14 -22.17
CA LEU A 96 6.09 0.87 -21.31
C LEU A 96 7.56 0.58 -21.67
N ASN A 97 7.80 -0.47 -22.44
CA ASN A 97 9.13 -1.03 -22.73
C ASN A 97 9.89 -1.39 -21.46
N VAL A 98 9.16 -1.91 -20.47
CA VAL A 98 9.70 -2.37 -19.18
C VAL A 98 9.37 -3.84 -19.06
N THR A 99 10.33 -4.69 -19.39
CA THR A 99 10.18 -6.14 -19.21
C THR A 99 10.15 -6.47 -17.72
N VAL A 100 9.13 -7.22 -17.29
CA VAL A 100 9.06 -7.75 -15.92
C VAL A 100 10.16 -8.80 -15.74
N GLN A 101 11.06 -8.53 -14.80
CA GLN A 101 12.20 -9.39 -14.50
C GLN A 101 11.83 -10.46 -13.47
N ARG A 102 12.56 -11.57 -13.48
CA ARG A 102 12.41 -12.62 -12.48
C ARG A 102 13.03 -12.17 -11.15
N GLY A 103 12.19 -11.93 -10.16
CA GLY A 103 12.62 -11.68 -8.77
C GLY A 103 12.84 -12.97 -7.99
N PRO A 104 13.65 -13.02 -6.92
CA PRO A 104 13.71 -14.21 -6.04
C PRO A 104 12.36 -14.51 -5.37
N THR A 105 11.93 -15.78 -5.40
CA THR A 105 10.60 -16.17 -4.88
C THR A 105 10.51 -16.11 -3.36
N LEU A 106 11.48 -16.69 -2.66
CA LEU A 106 11.54 -16.79 -1.19
C LEU A 106 10.19 -17.27 -0.62
N ASP A 107 9.66 -16.62 0.42
CA ASP A 107 8.37 -16.93 1.04
C ASP A 107 7.16 -16.22 0.40
N GLY A 108 7.38 -15.58 -0.76
CA GLY A 108 6.39 -14.81 -1.52
C GLY A 108 5.17 -15.57 -1.99
N ILE A 109 5.28 -16.90 -2.14
CA ILE A 109 4.23 -17.76 -2.70
C ILE A 109 3.72 -18.71 -1.62
N GLY A 110 2.48 -18.48 -1.18
CA GLY A 110 1.74 -19.36 -0.28
C GLY A 110 1.17 -20.59 -0.97
N LYS A 111 0.53 -21.46 -0.20
CA LYS A 111 -0.04 -22.71 -0.71
C LYS A 111 -1.05 -22.43 -1.82
N TYR A 112 -1.99 -21.52 -1.57
CA TYR A 112 -3.03 -21.20 -2.54
C TYR A 112 -2.47 -20.53 -3.81
N TYR A 113 -1.46 -19.67 -3.68
CA TYR A 113 -0.78 -19.12 -4.85
C TYR A 113 -0.07 -20.22 -5.65
N ALA A 114 0.66 -21.13 -5.00
CA ALA A 114 1.33 -22.25 -5.67
C ALA A 114 0.36 -23.17 -6.40
N ASP A 115 -0.84 -23.36 -5.87
CA ASP A 115 -1.90 -24.16 -6.50
C ASP A 115 -2.59 -23.43 -7.68
N THR A 116 -2.40 -22.11 -7.82
CA THR A 116 -3.12 -21.26 -8.79
C THR A 116 -2.25 -20.78 -9.94
N ILE A 117 -0.98 -20.44 -9.68
CA ILE A 117 -0.05 -19.90 -10.67
C ILE A 117 1.13 -20.84 -10.90
N GLU A 118 1.75 -20.73 -12.07
CA GLU A 118 3.02 -21.39 -12.36
C GLU A 118 4.16 -20.41 -12.13
N VAL A 119 5.16 -20.82 -11.36
CA VAL A 119 6.35 -20.01 -11.11
C VAL A 119 7.25 -20.08 -12.36
N SER A 120 7.74 -18.94 -12.82
CA SER A 120 8.62 -18.85 -13.98
C SER A 120 9.94 -19.62 -13.76
N ASP A 121 10.30 -20.43 -14.76
CA ASP A 121 11.54 -21.20 -14.84
C ASP A 121 12.79 -20.35 -15.13
N VAL A 122 12.63 -19.06 -15.44
CA VAL A 122 13.75 -18.14 -15.64
C VAL A 122 14.53 -17.99 -14.32
N GLU A 123 15.85 -17.88 -14.39
CA GLU A 123 16.68 -17.63 -13.21
C GLU A 123 16.42 -16.23 -12.64
N ALA A 124 16.42 -16.11 -11.32
CA ALA A 124 16.24 -14.82 -10.65
C ALA A 124 17.43 -13.88 -10.91
N VAL A 125 17.14 -12.62 -11.21
CA VAL A 125 18.18 -11.61 -11.48
C VAL A 125 18.83 -11.11 -10.18
N ASP A 126 20.01 -10.51 -10.29
CA ASP A 126 20.56 -9.66 -9.23
C ASP A 126 19.73 -8.38 -9.15
N VAL A 127 18.88 -8.30 -8.13
CA VAL A 127 17.97 -7.17 -7.92
C VAL A 127 18.74 -5.88 -7.67
N VAL A 128 19.87 -5.90 -6.95
CA VAL A 128 20.66 -4.68 -6.68
C VAL A 128 21.24 -4.13 -7.97
N GLN A 129 21.78 -5.01 -8.82
CA GLN A 129 22.28 -4.62 -10.14
C GLN A 129 21.15 -4.05 -11.00
N ALA A 130 20.01 -4.74 -11.10
CA ALA A 130 18.86 -4.31 -11.89
C ALA A 130 18.33 -2.94 -11.45
N LEU A 131 18.25 -2.68 -10.14
CA LEU A 131 17.83 -1.38 -9.60
C LEU A 131 18.81 -0.26 -9.97
N ARG A 132 20.11 -0.52 -9.92
CA ARG A 132 21.15 0.46 -10.28
C ARG A 132 21.15 0.74 -11.78
N GLU A 133 21.08 -0.28 -12.63
CA GLU A 133 21.06 -0.15 -14.09
C GLU A 133 19.83 0.62 -14.57
N ALA A 134 18.67 0.37 -13.96
CA ALA A 134 17.45 1.11 -14.25
C ALA A 134 17.42 2.52 -13.61
N ASN A 135 18.45 2.92 -12.87
CA ASN A 135 18.55 4.20 -12.15
C ASN A 135 17.29 4.47 -11.32
N VAL A 136 16.89 3.50 -10.49
CA VAL A 136 15.64 3.58 -9.73
C VAL A 136 15.73 4.64 -8.63
N ASP A 137 14.65 5.38 -8.44
CA ASP A 137 14.48 6.29 -7.30
C ASP A 137 13.73 5.67 -6.15
N VAL A 138 12.62 5.00 -6.46
CA VAL A 138 11.71 4.43 -5.48
C VAL A 138 11.34 3.01 -5.87
N LEU A 139 11.50 2.06 -4.95
CA LEU A 139 11.02 0.69 -5.07
C LEU A 139 9.73 0.55 -4.27
N VAL A 140 8.64 0.16 -4.93
CA VAL A 140 7.35 -0.12 -4.29
C VAL A 140 7.18 -1.63 -4.15
N SER A 141 6.95 -2.10 -2.93
CA SER A 141 6.70 -3.52 -2.64
C SER A 141 5.21 -3.80 -2.50
N TYR A 142 4.69 -4.69 -3.35
CA TYR A 142 3.32 -5.22 -3.36
C TYR A 142 3.31 -6.74 -3.24
N LEU A 143 4.29 -7.31 -2.52
CA LEU A 143 4.34 -8.74 -2.28
C LEU A 143 3.09 -9.23 -1.51
N PRO A 144 2.73 -10.52 -1.66
CA PRO A 144 1.62 -11.10 -0.91
C PRO A 144 1.79 -11.00 0.61
N VAL A 145 0.67 -10.98 1.34
CA VAL A 145 0.69 -11.03 2.81
C VAL A 145 1.40 -12.31 3.29
N GLY A 146 2.28 -12.16 4.28
CA GLY A 146 3.07 -13.25 4.85
C GLY A 146 4.46 -13.43 4.24
N SER A 147 4.84 -12.58 3.27
CA SER A 147 6.14 -12.64 2.58
C SER A 147 7.23 -11.85 3.35
N GLU A 148 7.55 -12.27 4.57
CA GLU A 148 8.46 -11.54 5.45
C GLU A 148 9.92 -11.59 4.97
N GLU A 149 10.40 -12.78 4.58
CA GLU A 149 11.76 -12.97 4.06
C GLU A 149 11.93 -12.23 2.73
N ALA A 150 10.96 -12.36 1.82
CA ALA A 150 10.98 -11.68 0.53
C ALA A 150 10.98 -10.15 0.69
N ASP A 151 10.09 -9.60 1.50
CA ASP A 151 9.99 -8.14 1.62
C ASP A 151 11.23 -7.53 2.28
N LYS A 152 11.79 -8.22 3.29
CA LYS A 152 13.07 -7.84 3.91
C LYS A 152 14.23 -7.98 2.94
N PHE A 153 14.24 -8.99 2.07
CA PHE A 153 15.23 -9.13 1.01
C PHE A 153 15.18 -7.92 0.06
N TYR A 154 14.00 -7.55 -0.44
CA TYR A 154 13.85 -6.39 -1.32
C TYR A 154 14.16 -5.06 -0.63
N ALA A 155 13.83 -4.92 0.66
CA ALA A 155 14.23 -3.76 1.45
C ALA A 155 15.76 -3.66 1.59
N GLN A 156 16.46 -4.78 1.78
CA GLN A 156 17.92 -4.80 1.79
C GLN A 156 18.49 -4.45 0.42
N CYS A 157 17.93 -4.98 -0.67
CA CYS A 157 18.35 -4.59 -2.02
C CYS A 157 18.17 -3.10 -2.29
N ALA A 158 17.07 -2.50 -1.79
CA ALA A 158 16.82 -1.07 -1.91
C ALA A 158 17.88 -0.25 -1.16
N ILE A 159 18.22 -0.65 0.08
CA ILE A 159 19.33 -0.05 0.85
C ILE A 159 20.64 -0.13 0.07
N ASP A 160 21.00 -1.33 -0.41
CA ASP A 160 22.27 -1.58 -1.08
C ASP A 160 22.37 -0.82 -2.41
N ALA A 161 21.24 -0.59 -3.09
CA ALA A 161 21.15 0.18 -4.33
C ALA A 161 21.02 1.71 -4.11
N GLY A 162 20.80 2.19 -2.88
CA GLY A 162 20.52 3.60 -2.62
C GLY A 162 19.14 4.07 -3.11
N VAL A 163 18.16 3.18 -3.09
CA VAL A 163 16.80 3.36 -3.63
C VAL A 163 15.82 3.50 -2.48
N ALA A 164 14.98 4.54 -2.50
CA ALA A 164 13.96 4.72 -1.48
C ALA A 164 12.94 3.57 -1.51
N PHE A 165 12.41 3.15 -0.37
CA PHE A 165 11.52 1.99 -0.28
C PHE A 165 10.12 2.40 0.16
N VAL A 166 9.09 1.90 -0.52
CA VAL A 166 7.68 2.05 -0.12
C VAL A 166 7.11 0.67 0.17
N ASN A 167 6.87 0.40 1.44
CA ASN A 167 6.34 -0.87 1.91
C ASN A 167 4.80 -0.81 2.00
N ALA A 168 4.10 -1.45 1.06
CA ALA A 168 2.64 -1.48 1.05
C ALA A 168 2.01 -2.62 1.87
N LEU A 169 2.83 -3.55 2.40
CA LEU A 169 2.38 -4.79 3.01
C LEU A 169 2.60 -4.78 4.54
N PRO A 170 1.89 -5.64 5.30
CA PRO A 170 1.98 -5.66 6.77
C PRO A 170 3.20 -6.45 7.28
N VAL A 171 4.36 -6.25 6.66
CA VAL A 171 5.66 -6.71 7.17
C VAL A 171 6.31 -5.51 7.86
N PHE A 172 6.80 -5.69 9.09
CA PHE A 172 7.41 -4.59 9.83
C PHE A 172 8.82 -4.32 9.34
N ILE A 173 9.01 -3.17 8.69
CA ILE A 173 10.29 -2.68 8.15
C ILE A 173 10.49 -1.23 8.59
N ALA A 174 9.62 -0.31 8.19
CA ALA A 174 9.72 1.08 8.63
C ALA A 174 9.47 1.20 10.14
N SER A 175 8.53 0.41 10.66
CA SER A 175 8.14 0.38 12.07
C SER A 175 9.02 -0.50 12.95
N ASP A 176 9.91 -1.32 12.36
CA ASP A 176 10.93 -2.07 13.09
C ASP A 176 12.16 -1.16 13.33
N PRO A 177 12.52 -0.86 14.60
CA PRO A 177 13.67 0.00 14.91
C PRO A 177 14.99 -0.46 14.29
N VAL A 178 15.19 -1.76 14.08
CA VAL A 178 16.41 -2.31 13.46
C VAL A 178 16.48 -1.89 11.99
N TRP A 179 15.38 -2.07 11.25
CA TRP A 179 15.31 -1.70 9.84
C TRP A 179 15.27 -0.19 9.64
N ALA A 180 14.50 0.54 10.46
CA ALA A 180 14.51 2.00 10.48
C ALA A 180 15.93 2.56 10.63
N LYS A 181 16.74 1.96 11.51
CA LYS A 181 18.15 2.35 11.68
C LYS A 181 18.99 2.01 10.45
N LYS A 182 18.82 0.85 9.81
CA LYS A 182 19.55 0.49 8.57
C LYS A 182 19.31 1.51 7.46
N PHE A 183 18.05 1.89 7.23
CA PHE A 183 17.68 2.91 6.24
C PHE A 183 18.29 4.28 6.58
N ALA A 184 18.26 4.68 7.86
CA ALA A 184 18.85 5.93 8.33
C ALA A 184 20.38 5.95 8.16
N ASP A 185 21.07 4.89 8.57
CA ASP A 185 22.53 4.76 8.45
C ASP A 185 22.99 4.80 6.98
N ALA A 186 22.18 4.27 6.06
CA ALA A 186 22.46 4.26 4.63
C ALA A 186 22.07 5.58 3.92
N GLY A 187 21.40 6.51 4.59
CA GLY A 187 20.87 7.72 3.96
C GLY A 187 19.72 7.45 2.98
N VAL A 188 19.03 6.31 3.11
CA VAL A 188 17.98 5.86 2.19
C VAL A 188 16.60 6.06 2.84
N PRO A 189 15.65 6.74 2.19
CA PRO A 189 14.31 6.93 2.74
C PRO A 189 13.46 5.64 2.72
N ILE A 190 12.56 5.50 3.69
CA ILE A 190 11.50 4.49 3.67
C ILE A 190 10.15 5.08 4.07
N VAL A 191 9.08 4.69 3.37
CA VAL A 191 7.69 4.95 3.75
C VAL A 191 7.01 3.60 3.99
N GLY A 192 6.41 3.40 5.16
CA GLY A 192 5.83 2.12 5.59
C GLY A 192 5.28 2.19 7.02
N ASP A 193 4.54 1.18 7.51
CA ASP A 193 4.22 -0.10 6.87
C ASP A 193 2.69 -0.32 6.70
N ASP A 194 2.29 -1.19 5.77
CA ASP A 194 0.89 -1.51 5.40
C ASP A 194 0.09 -0.30 4.89
N ILE A 195 -0.01 -0.12 3.57
CA ILE A 195 -0.64 1.07 2.96
C ILE A 195 -2.10 1.25 3.40
N LYS A 196 -2.52 2.49 3.68
CA LYS A 196 -3.94 2.81 3.89
C LYS A 196 -4.73 2.73 2.58
N SER A 197 -6.00 2.38 2.72
CA SER A 197 -7.01 2.63 1.69
C SER A 197 -7.71 3.95 2.01
N GLN A 198 -8.25 4.65 1.01
CA GLN A 198 -8.99 5.91 1.23
C GLN A 198 -10.18 5.69 2.17
N VAL A 199 -11.08 4.78 1.79
CA VAL A 199 -12.22 4.38 2.63
C VAL A 199 -12.34 2.87 2.63
N GLY A 200 -11.78 2.26 3.67
CA GLY A 200 -11.87 0.82 3.91
C GLY A 200 -12.74 0.49 5.12
N ALA A 201 -13.06 -0.79 5.29
CA ALA A 201 -13.88 -1.26 6.41
C ALA A 201 -13.30 -0.85 7.79
N THR A 202 -11.98 -0.87 7.96
CA THR A 202 -11.33 -0.51 9.23
C THR A 202 -11.57 0.96 9.62
N ILE A 203 -11.40 1.91 8.69
CA ILE A 203 -11.59 3.34 9.00
C ILE A 203 -13.08 3.65 9.20
N THR A 204 -13.98 3.09 8.38
CA THR A 204 -15.43 3.26 8.57
C THR A 204 -15.88 2.72 9.92
N HIS A 205 -15.43 1.52 10.29
CA HIS A 205 -15.78 0.92 11.59
C HIS A 205 -15.24 1.74 12.75
N ARG A 206 -13.98 2.19 12.68
CA ARG A 206 -13.38 3.07 13.70
C ARG A 206 -14.16 4.38 13.88
N VAL A 207 -14.55 5.05 12.80
CA VAL A 207 -15.34 6.29 12.86
C VAL A 207 -16.71 6.04 13.49
N MET A 208 -17.39 4.96 13.13
CA MET A 208 -18.70 4.61 13.71
C MET A 208 -18.58 4.23 15.19
N ALA A 209 -17.54 3.48 15.57
CA ALA A 209 -17.29 3.11 16.96
C ALA A 209 -16.98 4.35 17.83
N LYS A 210 -16.17 5.28 17.31
CA LYS A 210 -15.92 6.58 17.95
C LYS A 210 -17.19 7.41 18.08
N LEU A 211 -18.05 7.43 17.06
CA LEU A 211 -19.33 8.13 17.13
C LEU A 211 -20.23 7.58 18.25
N PHE A 212 -20.26 6.26 18.45
CA PHE A 212 -20.98 5.66 19.58
C PHE A 212 -20.44 6.19 20.91
N GLU A 213 -19.12 6.15 21.08
CA GLU A 213 -18.44 6.63 22.29
C GLU A 213 -18.69 8.13 22.55
N ASP A 214 -18.45 8.99 21.55
CA ASP A 214 -18.62 10.45 21.66
C ASP A 214 -20.06 10.87 21.97
N ARG A 215 -21.05 10.02 21.65
CA ARG A 215 -22.48 10.24 21.93
C ARG A 215 -22.97 9.52 23.18
N GLY A 216 -22.08 8.90 23.94
CA GLY A 216 -22.40 8.19 25.19
C GLY A 216 -23.16 6.87 24.96
N VAL A 217 -23.12 6.31 23.75
CA VAL A 217 -23.64 4.97 23.44
C VAL A 217 -22.56 3.95 23.77
N GLN A 218 -22.86 3.02 24.68
CA GLN A 218 -21.91 1.97 25.03
C GLN A 218 -21.92 0.89 23.97
N LEU A 219 -20.83 0.74 23.21
CA LEU A 219 -20.65 -0.40 22.30
C LEU A 219 -20.37 -1.67 23.12
N ASP A 220 -21.20 -2.69 22.94
CA ASP A 220 -21.10 -3.96 23.66
C ASP A 220 -20.53 -5.08 22.79
N ARG A 221 -20.91 -5.14 21.51
CA ARG A 221 -20.46 -6.17 20.56
C ARG A 221 -20.25 -5.59 19.17
N THR A 222 -19.31 -6.14 18.43
CA THR A 222 -19.11 -5.77 17.02
C THR A 222 -18.61 -6.93 16.16
N MET A 223 -19.02 -6.92 14.89
CA MET A 223 -18.62 -7.87 13.86
C MET A 223 -18.25 -7.10 12.59
N GLN A 224 -17.17 -7.52 11.93
CA GLN A 224 -16.76 -7.06 10.61
C GLN A 224 -16.33 -8.27 9.77
N LEU A 225 -17.19 -8.65 8.82
CA LEU A 225 -16.95 -9.71 7.86
C LEU A 225 -16.50 -9.10 6.54
N ASN A 226 -15.42 -9.60 5.96
CA ASN A 226 -14.90 -9.11 4.68
C ASN A 226 -14.85 -10.26 3.66
N VAL A 227 -15.41 -10.06 2.48
CA VAL A 227 -15.33 -11.00 1.35
C VAL A 227 -14.75 -10.29 0.12
N GLY A 228 -14.01 -11.02 -0.69
CA GLY A 228 -13.42 -10.54 -1.94
C GLY A 228 -13.05 -11.70 -2.87
N GLY A 229 -12.69 -11.41 -4.12
CA GLY A 229 -12.45 -12.42 -5.16
C GLY A 229 -11.06 -12.38 -5.80
N ASN A 230 -10.11 -11.69 -5.19
CA ASN A 230 -8.74 -11.60 -5.69
C ASN A 230 -7.78 -12.55 -4.94
N MET A 231 -6.56 -12.67 -5.45
CA MET A 231 -5.54 -13.52 -4.85
C MET A 231 -5.06 -13.06 -3.46
N ASP A 232 -5.19 -11.77 -3.11
CA ASP A 232 -4.92 -11.33 -1.72
C ASP A 232 -5.93 -11.95 -0.76
N PHE A 233 -7.22 -11.95 -1.10
CA PHE A 233 -8.26 -12.61 -0.31
C PHE A 233 -8.08 -14.12 -0.23
N LEU A 234 -7.73 -14.77 -1.35
CA LEU A 234 -7.49 -16.22 -1.36
C LEU A 234 -6.27 -16.58 -0.49
N ASN A 235 -5.16 -15.85 -0.63
CA ASN A 235 -3.96 -16.01 0.21
C ASN A 235 -4.29 -15.75 1.70
N MET A 236 -5.18 -14.79 1.98
CA MET A 236 -5.67 -14.53 3.33
C MET A 236 -6.58 -15.64 3.91
N LEU A 237 -7.01 -16.65 3.16
CA LEU A 237 -7.66 -17.84 3.77
C LEU A 237 -6.66 -18.78 4.43
N GLU A 238 -5.37 -18.64 4.13
CA GLU A 238 -4.27 -19.36 4.78
C GLU A 238 -4.03 -18.80 6.19
N ARG A 239 -4.67 -19.41 7.19
CA ARG A 239 -4.65 -18.92 8.58
C ARG A 239 -3.25 -18.76 9.16
N GLU A 240 -2.29 -19.59 8.75
CA GLU A 240 -0.90 -19.53 9.20
C GLU A 240 -0.21 -18.21 8.80
N ARG A 241 -0.61 -17.61 7.67
CA ARG A 241 -0.07 -16.32 7.18
C ARG A 241 -0.72 -15.09 7.84
N LEU A 242 -1.73 -15.26 8.69
CA LEU A 242 -2.61 -14.17 9.15
C LEU A 242 -2.42 -13.71 10.60
N GLU A 243 -1.63 -14.41 11.41
CA GLU A 243 -1.58 -14.18 12.87
C GLU A 243 -1.33 -12.70 13.19
N SER A 244 -0.33 -12.08 12.55
CA SER A 244 0.03 -10.67 12.71
C SER A 244 -1.07 -9.71 12.25
N LYS A 245 -1.78 -10.01 11.16
CA LYS A 245 -2.80 -9.13 10.55
C LYS A 245 -4.14 -9.17 11.31
N LYS A 246 -4.48 -10.29 11.96
CA LYS A 246 -5.67 -10.38 12.81
C LYS A 246 -5.51 -9.51 14.07
N ILE A 247 -4.30 -9.51 14.65
CA ILE A 247 -3.95 -8.66 15.78
C ILE A 247 -4.04 -7.18 15.38
N SER A 248 -3.40 -6.78 14.28
CA SER A 248 -3.38 -5.38 13.84
C SER A 248 -4.78 -4.83 13.53
N LYS A 249 -5.65 -5.60 12.86
CA LYS A 249 -7.01 -5.17 12.54
C LYS A 249 -7.90 -5.03 13.77
N THR A 250 -7.78 -5.95 14.72
CA THR A 250 -8.54 -5.89 15.98
C THR A 250 -8.11 -4.66 16.78
N GLN A 251 -6.80 -4.47 16.95
CA GLN A 251 -6.23 -3.32 17.65
C GLN A 251 -6.61 -1.99 16.97
N ALA A 252 -6.59 -1.92 15.64
CA ALA A 252 -6.91 -0.70 14.90
C ALA A 252 -8.35 -0.17 15.13
N VAL A 253 -9.27 -1.02 15.58
CA VAL A 253 -10.64 -0.64 15.96
C VAL A 253 -10.76 -0.42 17.46
N THR A 254 -10.18 -1.31 18.28
CA THR A 254 -10.31 -1.24 19.73
C THR A 254 -9.40 -0.20 20.39
N SER A 255 -8.29 0.19 19.78
CA SER A 255 -7.30 1.14 20.36
C SER A 255 -7.86 2.52 20.65
N ASN A 256 -8.93 2.89 19.94
CA ASN A 256 -9.54 4.21 20.04
C ASN A 256 -10.73 4.23 20.99
N LEU A 257 -11.09 3.09 21.59
CA LEU A 257 -12.20 2.96 22.51
C LEU A 257 -11.65 2.88 23.94
N GLN A 258 -12.21 3.65 24.87
CA GLN A 258 -11.76 3.69 26.26
C GLN A 258 -12.05 2.38 27.02
N ARG A 259 -12.90 1.52 26.46
CA ARG A 259 -13.35 0.28 27.08
C ARG A 259 -12.59 -0.93 26.54
N GLU A 260 -12.19 -1.81 27.45
CA GLU A 260 -11.71 -3.14 27.10
C GLU A 260 -12.87 -4.06 26.66
N PHE A 261 -12.70 -4.67 25.49
CA PHE A 261 -13.62 -5.68 24.98
C PHE A 261 -13.13 -7.07 25.36
N LYS A 262 -14.05 -7.99 25.70
CA LYS A 262 -13.69 -9.41 25.79
C LYS A 262 -13.47 -9.93 24.39
N THR A 263 -12.52 -10.85 24.21
CA THR A 263 -12.15 -11.41 22.90
C THR A 263 -13.34 -11.98 22.12
N LYS A 264 -14.36 -12.50 22.81
CA LYS A 264 -15.56 -13.07 22.18
C LYS A 264 -16.55 -12.02 21.63
N ASP A 265 -16.43 -10.76 22.06
CA ASP A 265 -17.38 -9.69 21.75
C ASP A 265 -16.97 -8.88 20.50
N VAL A 266 -15.79 -9.19 19.92
CA VAL A 266 -15.24 -8.55 18.72
C VAL A 266 -14.84 -9.62 17.70
N HIS A 267 -15.39 -9.55 16.49
CA HIS A 267 -14.99 -10.43 15.39
C HIS A 267 -14.58 -9.61 14.16
N ILE A 268 -13.30 -9.62 13.80
CA ILE A 268 -12.77 -8.89 12.65
C ILE A 268 -11.82 -9.81 11.88
N GLY A 269 -12.04 -9.98 10.57
CA GLY A 269 -11.15 -10.79 9.74
C GLY A 269 -11.60 -10.93 8.29
N PRO A 270 -10.77 -11.51 7.41
CA PRO A 270 -11.25 -12.07 6.15
C PRO A 270 -12.24 -13.21 6.47
N SER A 271 -13.33 -13.25 5.72
CA SER A 271 -14.43 -14.19 5.98
C SER A 271 -14.48 -15.29 4.92
N ASP A 272 -14.40 -14.92 3.64
CA ASP A 272 -14.50 -15.88 2.54
C ASP A 272 -13.94 -15.31 1.22
N HIS A 273 -13.70 -16.21 0.26
CA HIS A 273 -13.34 -15.88 -1.11
C HIS A 273 -14.55 -16.11 -2.05
N VAL A 274 -14.99 -15.04 -2.73
CA VAL A 274 -16.13 -15.07 -3.65
C VAL A 274 -15.63 -14.67 -5.03
N GLY A 275 -15.31 -15.66 -5.87
CA GLY A 275 -14.52 -15.47 -7.10
C GLY A 275 -15.08 -14.40 -8.05
N TRP A 276 -16.40 -14.33 -8.24
CA TRP A 276 -17.00 -13.34 -9.14
C TRP A 276 -16.91 -11.89 -8.64
N LEU A 277 -16.51 -11.64 -7.39
CA LEU A 277 -16.25 -10.28 -6.92
C LEU A 277 -14.98 -9.69 -7.56
N ASP A 278 -14.08 -10.52 -8.08
CA ASP A 278 -12.79 -10.09 -8.59
C ASP A 278 -12.05 -9.25 -7.52
N ASP A 279 -11.46 -8.10 -7.89
CA ASP A 279 -10.82 -7.18 -6.95
C ASP A 279 -11.82 -6.36 -6.09
N ARG A 280 -13.14 -6.57 -6.23
CA ARG A 280 -14.09 -5.96 -5.31
C ARG A 280 -14.02 -6.61 -3.94
N LYS A 281 -14.28 -5.77 -2.95
CA LYS A 281 -14.33 -6.13 -1.55
C LYS A 281 -15.60 -5.60 -0.93
N TRP A 282 -16.31 -6.51 -0.29
CA TRP A 282 -17.50 -6.19 0.48
C TRP A 282 -17.22 -6.40 1.95
N ALA A 283 -17.57 -5.41 2.76
CA ALA A 283 -17.53 -5.51 4.21
C ALA A 283 -18.94 -5.40 4.79
N TYR A 284 -19.32 -6.38 5.59
CA TYR A 284 -20.56 -6.40 6.37
C TYR A 284 -20.20 -6.16 7.82
N VAL A 285 -20.68 -5.04 8.36
CA VAL A 285 -20.29 -4.60 9.70
C VAL A 285 -21.53 -4.37 10.54
N ARG A 286 -21.46 -4.85 11.78
CA ARG A 286 -22.52 -4.72 12.77
C ARG A 286 -21.95 -4.23 14.08
N LEU A 287 -22.52 -3.16 14.62
CA LEU A 287 -22.23 -2.59 15.93
C LEU A 287 -23.48 -2.69 16.79
N GLU A 288 -23.37 -3.30 17.97
CA GLU A 288 -24.46 -3.41 18.94
C GLU A 288 -24.07 -2.71 20.23
N GLY A 289 -24.90 -1.77 20.67
CA GLY A 289 -24.68 -1.03 21.90
C GLY A 289 -25.96 -0.73 22.67
N ARG A 290 -25.79 0.01 23.77
CA ARG A 290 -26.87 0.49 24.63
C ARG A 290 -26.82 2.01 24.73
N ALA A 291 -27.99 2.64 24.56
CA ALA A 291 -28.20 4.07 24.70
C ALA A 291 -28.79 4.41 26.09
N PHE A 292 -29.42 5.58 26.22
CA PHE A 292 -30.07 6.03 27.44
C PHE A 292 -31.09 5.00 27.95
N GLY A 293 -31.04 4.67 29.24
CA GLY A 293 -31.91 3.68 29.88
C GLY A 293 -31.63 2.23 29.47
N ASP A 294 -30.39 1.93 29.05
CA ASP A 294 -29.96 0.62 28.56
C ASP A 294 -30.73 0.11 27.33
N VAL A 295 -31.39 1.02 26.61
CA VAL A 295 -32.15 0.69 25.41
C VAL A 295 -31.19 0.25 24.29
N PRO A 296 -31.42 -0.90 23.64
CA PRO A 296 -30.58 -1.37 22.54
C PRO A 296 -30.52 -0.37 21.38
N LEU A 297 -29.31 -0.11 20.88
CA LEU A 297 -29.04 0.66 19.68
C LEU A 297 -28.09 -0.14 18.79
N ASN A 298 -28.54 -0.43 17.57
CA ASN A 298 -27.78 -1.23 16.61
C ASN A 298 -27.53 -0.42 15.34
N LEU A 299 -26.34 -0.59 14.76
CA LEU A 299 -25.99 -0.11 13.44
C LEU A 299 -25.46 -1.29 12.62
N GLU A 300 -26.02 -1.49 11.44
CA GLU A 300 -25.53 -2.47 10.47
C GLU A 300 -25.35 -1.79 9.13
N TYR A 301 -24.21 -2.03 8.48
CA TYR A 301 -23.92 -1.44 7.18
C TYR A 301 -23.14 -2.40 6.28
N LYS A 302 -23.27 -2.15 4.98
CA LYS A 302 -22.48 -2.78 3.92
C LYS A 302 -21.62 -1.72 3.26
N LEU A 303 -20.32 -1.99 3.12
CA LEU A 303 -19.39 -1.20 2.33
C LEU A 303 -18.98 -2.00 1.09
N GLU A 304 -19.08 -1.39 -0.09
CA GLU A 304 -18.59 -1.97 -1.35
C GLU A 304 -17.51 -1.08 -1.94
N VAL A 305 -16.35 -1.66 -2.23
CA VAL A 305 -15.22 -0.96 -2.83
C VAL A 305 -14.51 -1.88 -3.83
N TRP A 306 -13.74 -1.29 -4.74
CA TRP A 306 -12.65 -1.97 -5.43
C TRP A 306 -11.40 -1.85 -4.56
N ASP A 307 -10.80 -2.96 -4.11
CA ASP A 307 -9.79 -2.94 -3.03
C ASP A 307 -8.49 -2.26 -3.49
N SER A 308 -7.98 -2.61 -4.67
CA SER A 308 -6.68 -2.14 -5.14
C SER A 308 -6.66 -0.66 -5.57
N PRO A 309 -7.66 -0.14 -6.33
CA PRO A 309 -7.75 1.30 -6.61
C PRO A 309 -7.94 2.16 -5.36
N ASN A 310 -8.47 1.59 -4.28
CA ASN A 310 -8.68 2.30 -3.01
C ASN A 310 -7.35 2.71 -2.33
N SER A 311 -6.22 2.10 -2.70
CA SER A 311 -4.88 2.50 -2.23
C SER A 311 -3.98 3.10 -3.31
N ALA A 312 -4.34 3.03 -4.60
CA ALA A 312 -3.49 3.51 -5.69
C ALA A 312 -3.09 4.98 -5.52
N GLY A 313 -4.04 5.87 -5.23
CA GLY A 313 -3.74 7.29 -4.98
C GLY A 313 -2.81 7.52 -3.78
N VAL A 314 -3.01 6.76 -2.70
CA VAL A 314 -2.18 6.80 -1.49
C VAL A 314 -0.73 6.38 -1.81
N ILE A 315 -0.54 5.38 -2.68
CA ILE A 315 0.79 4.96 -3.13
C ILE A 315 1.44 6.02 -4.01
N ILE A 316 0.70 6.66 -4.92
CA ILE A 316 1.25 7.74 -5.74
C ILE A 316 1.77 8.86 -4.81
N ASP A 317 1.02 9.25 -3.76
CA ASP A 317 1.50 10.20 -2.74
C ASP A 317 2.75 9.67 -2.00
N ALA A 318 2.76 8.41 -1.57
CA ALA A 318 3.90 7.80 -0.85
C ALA A 318 5.19 7.77 -1.70
N VAL A 319 5.09 7.43 -2.97
CA VAL A 319 6.20 7.42 -3.92
C VAL A 319 6.82 8.81 -4.07
N ARG A 320 5.98 9.85 -4.23
CA ARG A 320 6.46 11.22 -4.38
C ARG A 320 7.04 11.77 -3.07
N ALA A 321 6.48 11.39 -1.91
CA ALA A 321 7.05 11.71 -0.61
C ALA A 321 8.42 11.06 -0.39
N ALA A 322 8.57 9.78 -0.77
CA ALA A 322 9.85 9.07 -0.73
C ALA A 322 10.89 9.72 -1.64
N LYS A 323 10.49 10.17 -2.83
CA LYS A 323 11.35 10.91 -3.75
C LYS A 323 11.82 12.24 -3.17
N ILE A 324 10.91 13.05 -2.61
CA ILE A 324 11.27 14.31 -1.93
C ILE A 324 12.30 14.06 -0.81
N ALA A 325 12.10 13.01 0.00
CA ALA A 325 13.07 12.66 1.05
C ALA A 325 14.44 12.29 0.46
N LYS A 326 14.45 11.52 -0.64
CA LYS A 326 15.68 11.14 -1.37
C LYS A 326 16.43 12.38 -1.88
N ASP A 327 15.72 13.33 -2.48
CA ASP A 327 16.33 14.56 -3.02
C ASP A 327 16.96 15.44 -1.94
N ARG A 328 16.37 15.43 -0.75
CA ARG A 328 16.89 16.15 0.43
C ARG A 328 18.01 15.40 1.16
N GLY A 329 18.34 14.18 0.73
CA GLY A 329 19.30 13.33 1.43
C GLY A 329 18.83 12.90 2.83
N ILE A 330 17.52 12.79 3.05
CA ILE A 330 16.94 12.39 4.33
C ILE A 330 16.73 10.87 4.33
N GLY A 331 17.59 10.15 5.03
CA GLY A 331 17.48 8.71 5.24
C GLY A 331 16.53 8.31 6.38
N GLY A 332 16.15 7.05 6.41
CA GLY A 332 15.27 6.48 7.43
C GLY A 332 13.78 6.70 7.14
N PRO A 333 12.90 6.35 8.10
CA PRO A 333 11.47 6.50 7.90
C PRO A 333 11.01 7.96 7.73
N VAL A 334 10.25 8.24 6.68
CA VAL A 334 9.64 9.56 6.45
C VAL A 334 8.41 9.69 7.34
N ILE A 335 8.62 10.11 8.60
CA ILE A 335 7.60 10.09 9.65
C ILE A 335 6.25 10.71 9.23
N PRO A 336 6.19 11.93 8.65
CA PRO A 336 4.91 12.53 8.27
C PRO A 336 4.16 11.71 7.21
N ALA A 337 4.89 11.18 6.22
CA ALA A 337 4.32 10.37 5.15
C ALA A 337 3.82 9.02 5.68
N SER A 338 4.65 8.31 6.45
CA SER A 338 4.25 7.02 7.05
C SER A 338 3.03 7.19 7.95
N ALA A 339 3.01 8.18 8.86
CA ALA A 339 1.89 8.37 9.78
C ALA A 339 0.55 8.62 9.06
N TYR A 340 0.58 9.42 7.99
CA TYR A 340 -0.63 9.75 7.25
C TYR A 340 -1.06 8.65 6.27
N LEU A 341 -0.12 8.01 5.58
CA LEU A 341 -0.39 7.11 4.44
C LEU A 341 -0.39 5.63 4.80
N MET A 342 0.16 5.23 5.95
CA MET A 342 0.39 3.84 6.34
C MET A 342 -0.38 3.48 7.62
N LYS A 343 -0.81 2.22 7.76
CA LYS A 343 -1.60 1.73 8.91
C LYS A 343 -0.73 1.44 10.12
N SER A 344 0.52 1.04 9.90
CA SER A 344 1.51 0.69 10.92
C SER A 344 2.75 1.59 10.79
N PRO A 345 2.63 2.91 11.01
CA PRO A 345 3.76 3.81 10.96
C PRO A 345 4.74 3.58 12.12
N PRO A 346 6.00 4.04 12.00
CA PRO A 346 6.97 4.04 13.11
C PRO A 346 6.49 4.87 14.31
N GLN A 347 5.72 5.92 14.05
CA GLN A 347 5.09 6.77 15.06
C GLN A 347 3.61 6.97 14.72
N GLN A 348 2.74 6.57 15.64
CA GLN A 348 1.29 6.80 15.50
C GLN A 348 0.96 8.26 15.78
N LEU A 349 0.19 8.88 14.88
CA LEU A 349 -0.31 10.25 15.01
C LEU A 349 -1.80 10.29 14.60
N PRO A 350 -2.60 11.20 15.18
CA PRO A 350 -3.92 11.51 14.64
C PRO A 350 -3.85 11.90 13.15
N ASP A 351 -4.81 11.46 12.33
CA ASP A 351 -4.74 11.62 10.87
C ASP A 351 -4.69 13.10 10.43
N ASP A 352 -5.36 14.01 11.14
CA ASP A 352 -5.35 15.46 10.88
C ASP A 352 -3.99 16.10 11.19
N VAL A 353 -3.36 15.68 12.29
CA VAL A 353 -2.00 16.10 12.66
C VAL A 353 -0.98 15.55 11.67
N ALA A 354 -1.08 14.26 11.33
CA ALA A 354 -0.19 13.61 10.36
C ALA A 354 -0.30 14.27 8.97
N ARG A 355 -1.52 14.60 8.54
CA ARG A 355 -1.76 15.33 7.28
C ARG A 355 -1.07 16.69 7.30
N THR A 356 -1.24 17.46 8.36
CA THR A 356 -0.66 18.79 8.49
C THR A 356 0.86 18.74 8.42
N GLN A 357 1.49 17.80 9.14
CA GLN A 357 2.94 17.60 9.09
C GLN A 357 3.41 17.16 7.70
N LEU A 358 2.61 16.36 6.98
CA LEU A 358 2.93 15.96 5.62
C LEU A 358 2.85 17.14 4.65
N GLU A 359 1.87 18.04 4.79
CA GLU A 359 1.81 19.29 4.00
C GLU A 359 3.04 20.17 4.24
N GLU A 360 3.47 20.33 5.49
CA GLU A 360 4.70 21.07 5.83
C GLU A 360 5.95 20.39 5.24
N PHE A 361 6.00 19.06 5.29
CA PHE A 361 7.05 18.28 4.64
C PHE A 361 7.05 18.47 3.13
N ILE A 362 5.90 18.68 2.48
CA ILE A 362 5.82 18.92 1.03
C ILE A 362 6.27 20.34 0.67
N ILE A 363 5.82 21.36 1.41
CA ILE A 363 6.06 22.78 1.09
C ILE A 363 7.55 23.14 1.19
N SER A 364 8.28 22.45 2.06
CA SER A 364 9.74 22.62 2.21
C SER A 364 10.57 22.03 1.05
N ALA A 365 9.93 21.60 -0.06
CA ALA A 365 10.55 20.84 -1.17
C ALA A 365 11.07 21.71 -2.29
#